data_AF-A0A165C0H3-F1
#
_entry.id   AF-A0A165C0H3-F1
#
_cell.length_a   1.000
_cell.length_b   1.000
_cell.length_c   1.000
_cell.angle_alpha   90.00
_cell.angle_beta   90.00
_cell.angle_gamma   90.00
#
_symmetry.space_group_name_H-M   'P 1'
#
loop_
_entity.id
_entity.type
_entity.pdbx_description
1 polymer ?
#
loop_
_entity_poly.entity_id
_entity_poly.type
_entity_poly.pdbx_seq_one_letter_code
_entity_poly.pdbx_strand_id
1 'polypeptide(L)'
;MSLQLIVEAYRTLLTPFGALETATGARISPLDVAGALRLALIMRQLKDMGHSSARAQGKQTEQHSFVKDLAVLMVVVYGGEAFMAPWLGLPPSFLTSSTFPLLFAAAHGVVHLFPAVPSLSLELELPLALLDGMTRTLLLTELVPGAMLSSSHGSVKQSPFGLCLGSLLLANGGFFFVNLFSMLSPHGFSLATPAELQTFGWTTLDLWVAPITTAFFALYTQPASQPFWSQLHYYLSPYLSSLDETLRPKGVPNCEMIRAACAFGLSVAFSIRAMKNFYPEYSQRNKVQTKTRKAEGKRKQ
;
A
#
# COMPACT_ATOMS: atom_id res chain seq x y z
N MET A 1 -25.53 5.81 -9.79
CA MET A 1 -24.34 6.00 -10.67
C MET A 1 -23.09 5.69 -9.86
N SER A 2 -22.98 4.46 -9.34
CA SER A 2 -22.55 4.32 -7.94
C SER A 2 -21.43 3.32 -7.63
N LEU A 3 -21.21 2.28 -8.44
CA LEU A 3 -20.11 1.32 -8.21
C LEU A 3 -19.56 0.74 -9.52
N GLN A 4 -20.43 0.53 -10.50
CA GLN A 4 -20.04 0.04 -11.84
C GLN A 4 -19.00 0.94 -12.53
N LEU A 5 -19.11 2.27 -12.37
CA LEU A 5 -18.11 3.20 -12.90
C LEU A 5 -16.74 2.99 -12.24
N ILE A 6 -16.72 2.73 -10.92
CA ILE A 6 -15.49 2.44 -10.16
C ILE A 6 -14.91 1.10 -10.63
N VAL A 7 -15.75 0.08 -10.81
CA VAL A 7 -15.34 -1.23 -11.35
C VAL A 7 -14.70 -1.08 -12.73
N GLU A 8 -15.34 -0.33 -13.64
CA GLU A 8 -14.83 -0.17 -15.01
C GLU A 8 -13.54 0.66 -15.06
N ALA A 9 -13.46 1.72 -14.26
CA ALA A 9 -12.22 2.49 -14.11
C ALA A 9 -11.08 1.62 -13.56
N TYR A 10 -11.37 0.84 -12.51
CA TYR A 10 -10.39 -0.07 -11.91
C TYR A 10 -9.95 -1.15 -12.91
N ARG A 11 -10.88 -1.74 -13.65
CA ARG A 11 -10.58 -2.72 -14.70
C ARG A 11 -9.70 -2.15 -15.81
N THR A 12 -10.00 -0.92 -16.23
CA THR A 12 -9.19 -0.21 -17.23
C THR A 12 -7.76 0.00 -16.73
N LEU A 13 -7.59 0.39 -15.46
CA LEU A 13 -6.28 0.59 -14.84
C LEU A 13 -5.47 -0.71 -14.66
N LEU A 14 -6.15 -1.85 -14.55
CA LEU A 14 -5.53 -3.18 -14.44
C LEU A 14 -5.23 -3.81 -15.80
N THR A 15 -5.73 -3.26 -16.90
CA THR A 15 -5.53 -3.85 -18.22
C THR A 15 -4.04 -3.73 -18.60
N PRO A 16 -3.35 -4.84 -18.90
CA PRO A 16 -1.93 -4.80 -19.25
C PRO A 16 -1.64 -3.95 -20.49
N PHE A 17 -0.44 -3.39 -20.57
CA PHE A 17 0.03 -2.74 -21.79
C PHE A 17 0.25 -3.78 -22.89
N GLY A 18 -0.64 -3.84 -23.88
CA GLY A 18 -0.59 -4.86 -24.94
C GLY A 18 0.74 -4.90 -25.72
N ALA A 19 1.40 -3.75 -25.90
CA ALA A 19 2.72 -3.70 -26.55
C ALA A 19 3.85 -4.29 -25.68
N LEU A 20 3.75 -4.14 -24.36
CA LEU A 20 4.75 -4.64 -23.42
C LEU A 20 4.57 -6.14 -23.17
N GLU A 21 3.32 -6.60 -23.08
CA GLU A 21 2.99 -8.02 -22.97
C GLU A 21 3.46 -8.79 -24.20
N THR A 22 3.25 -8.25 -25.41
CA THR A 22 3.72 -8.90 -26.65
C THR A 22 5.25 -8.91 -26.77
N ALA A 23 5.93 -7.86 -26.31
CA ALA A 23 7.40 -7.76 -26.42
C ALA A 23 8.15 -8.58 -25.35
N THR A 24 7.62 -8.67 -24.13
CA THR A 24 8.36 -9.21 -22.97
C THR A 24 7.65 -10.38 -22.28
N GLY A 25 6.40 -10.68 -22.64
CA GLY A 25 5.55 -11.63 -21.91
C GLY A 25 5.11 -11.13 -20.53
N ALA A 26 5.53 -9.92 -20.13
CA ALA A 26 5.20 -9.36 -18.83
C ALA A 26 3.81 -8.71 -18.82
N ARG A 27 2.95 -9.17 -17.92
CA ARG A 27 1.65 -8.54 -17.65
C ARG A 27 1.80 -7.39 -16.66
N ILE A 28 2.28 -6.26 -17.16
CA ILE A 28 2.41 -5.02 -16.39
C ILE A 28 1.25 -4.09 -16.76
N SER A 29 0.48 -3.68 -15.76
CA SER A 29 -0.61 -2.72 -15.90
C SER A 29 -0.16 -1.27 -15.63
N PRO A 30 -0.93 -0.26 -16.08
CA PRO A 30 -0.73 1.13 -15.68
C PRO A 30 -0.68 1.30 -14.15
N LEU A 31 -1.52 0.55 -13.42
CA LEU A 31 -1.58 0.61 -11.97
C LEU A 31 -0.28 0.11 -11.31
N ASP A 32 0.35 -0.93 -11.89
CA ASP A 32 1.63 -1.44 -11.39
C ASP A 32 2.75 -0.42 -11.57
N VAL A 33 2.84 0.21 -12.74
CA VAL A 33 3.84 1.26 -13.02
C VAL A 33 3.63 2.45 -12.08
N ALA A 34 2.39 2.90 -11.93
CA ALA A 34 2.05 4.01 -11.04
C ALA A 34 2.37 3.68 -9.58
N GLY A 35 2.05 2.46 -9.13
CA GLY A 35 2.39 1.97 -7.79
C GLY A 35 3.90 1.92 -7.55
N ALA A 36 4.67 1.41 -8.51
CA ALA A 36 6.12 1.33 -8.43
C ALA A 36 6.78 2.72 -8.37
N LEU A 37 6.36 3.64 -9.25
CA LEU A 37 6.85 5.03 -9.24
C LEU A 37 6.48 5.75 -7.95
N ARG A 38 5.25 5.60 -7.47
CA ARG A 38 4.81 6.16 -6.20
C ARG A 38 5.69 5.68 -5.05
N LEU A 39 5.89 4.37 -4.93
CA LEU A 39 6.66 3.82 -3.83
C LEU A 39 8.10 4.31 -3.87
N ALA A 40 8.74 4.27 -5.04
CA ALA A 40 10.09 4.80 -5.23
C ALA A 40 10.19 6.30 -4.84
N LEU A 41 9.18 7.10 -5.21
CA LEU A 41 9.11 8.52 -4.86
C LEU A 41 8.98 8.74 -3.35
N ILE A 42 8.06 8.04 -2.68
CA ILE A 42 7.87 8.14 -1.22
C ILE A 42 9.15 7.73 -0.48
N MET A 43 9.80 6.65 -0.91
CA MET A 43 11.06 6.19 -0.29
C MET A 43 12.15 7.25 -0.40
N ARG A 44 12.27 7.93 -1.55
CA ARG A 44 13.19 9.04 -1.71
C ARG A 44 12.82 10.23 -0.83
N GLN A 45 11.54 10.59 -0.73
CA GLN A 45 11.07 11.69 0.11
C GLN A 45 11.37 11.45 1.60
N LEU A 46 11.07 10.26 2.11
CA LEU A 46 11.34 9.89 3.51
C LEU A 46 12.83 9.97 3.83
N LYS A 47 13.68 9.50 2.91
CA LYS A 47 15.12 9.59 3.04
C LYS A 47 15.60 11.04 3.02
N ASP A 48 15.19 11.84 2.03
CA ASP A 48 15.60 13.24 1.89
C ASP A 48 15.17 14.08 3.10
N MET A 49 14.01 13.79 3.70
CA MET A 49 13.58 14.37 4.97
C MET A 49 14.53 14.02 6.12
N GLY A 50 14.88 12.73 6.27
CA GLY A 50 15.83 12.29 7.29
C GLY A 50 17.20 12.98 7.15
N HIS A 51 17.75 13.05 5.94
CA HIS A 51 19.00 13.76 5.67
C HIS A 51 18.89 15.27 5.93
N SER A 52 17.79 15.90 5.54
CA SER A 52 17.56 17.33 5.77
C SER A 52 17.49 17.64 7.27
N SER A 53 16.79 16.82 8.05
CA SER A 53 16.71 16.96 9.52
C SER A 53 18.07 16.74 10.19
N ALA A 54 18.86 15.75 9.74
CA ALA A 54 20.19 15.50 10.29
C ALA A 54 21.18 16.63 9.96
N ARG A 55 21.14 17.17 8.73
CA ARG A 55 21.94 18.35 8.32
C ARG A 55 21.58 19.59 9.13
N ALA A 56 20.28 19.82 9.38
CA ALA A 56 19.83 20.93 10.22
C ALA A 56 20.34 20.82 11.68
N GLN A 57 20.60 19.59 12.15
CA GLN A 57 21.19 19.32 13.47
C GLN A 57 22.73 19.29 13.46
N GLY A 58 23.38 19.58 12.32
CA GLY A 58 24.84 19.53 12.18
C GLY A 58 25.44 18.13 12.32
N LYS A 59 24.62 17.08 12.21
CA LYS A 59 25.09 15.69 12.31
C LYS A 59 25.69 15.24 10.99
N GLN A 60 26.78 14.46 11.06
CA GLN A 60 27.35 13.82 9.87
C GLN A 60 26.34 12.81 9.31
N THR A 61 26.06 12.93 8.03
CA THR A 61 25.17 12.01 7.30
C THR A 61 25.97 11.14 6.35
N GLU A 62 25.57 9.89 6.21
CA GLU A 62 26.11 8.97 5.22
C GLU A 62 25.92 9.52 3.79
N GLN A 63 26.81 9.10 2.89
CA GLN A 63 26.68 9.42 1.47
C GLN A 63 25.49 8.69 0.82
N HIS A 64 24.92 9.30 -0.22
CA HIS A 64 23.85 8.65 -0.98
C HIS A 64 24.42 7.46 -1.76
N SER A 65 23.79 6.29 -1.61
CA SER A 65 24.12 5.08 -2.34
C SER A 65 22.88 4.54 -3.04
N PHE A 66 22.94 4.48 -4.37
CA PHE A 66 21.86 3.95 -5.20
C PHE A 66 21.52 2.51 -4.85
N VAL A 67 22.55 1.65 -4.70
CA VAL A 67 22.36 0.23 -4.42
C VAL A 67 21.71 0.02 -3.05
N LYS A 68 22.10 0.83 -2.06
CA LYS A 68 21.47 0.83 -0.74
C LYS A 68 19.99 1.18 -0.86
N ASP A 69 19.67 2.28 -1.54
CA ASP A 69 18.29 2.75 -1.66
C ASP A 69 17.40 1.76 -2.42
N LEU A 70 17.95 1.14 -3.46
CA LEU A 70 17.30 0.06 -4.18
C LEU A 70 17.06 -1.16 -3.29
N ALA A 71 18.05 -1.56 -2.48
CA ALA A 71 17.89 -2.66 -1.55
C ALA A 71 16.80 -2.38 -0.49
N VAL A 72 16.75 -1.16 0.04
CA VAL A 72 15.68 -0.75 0.98
C VAL A 72 14.32 -0.80 0.30
N LEU A 73 14.19 -0.31 -0.94
CA LEU A 73 12.96 -0.43 -1.72
C LEU A 73 12.54 -1.90 -1.90
N MET A 74 13.47 -2.79 -2.23
CA MET A 74 13.19 -4.23 -2.38
C MET A 74 12.75 -4.86 -1.06
N VAL A 75 13.33 -4.45 0.07
CA VAL A 75 12.86 -4.89 1.40
C VAL A 75 11.44 -4.40 1.67
N VAL A 76 11.07 -3.18 1.28
CA VAL A 76 9.69 -2.70 1.43
C VAL A 76 8.71 -3.53 0.61
N VAL A 77 9.04 -3.82 -0.66
CA VAL A 77 8.15 -4.57 -1.56
C VAL A 77 8.04 -6.04 -1.16
N TYR A 78 9.17 -6.69 -0.90
CA TYR A 78 9.25 -8.14 -0.76
C TYR A 78 9.53 -8.63 0.66
N GLY A 79 9.77 -7.75 1.63
CA GLY A 79 10.14 -8.17 2.99
C GLY A 79 9.07 -9.04 3.66
N GLY A 80 7.80 -8.70 3.48
CA GLY A 80 6.69 -9.53 3.97
C GLY A 80 6.64 -10.91 3.31
N GLU A 81 6.83 -10.96 1.98
CA GLU A 81 6.84 -12.21 1.22
C GLU A 81 8.07 -13.07 1.55
N ALA A 82 9.26 -12.48 1.59
CA ALA A 82 10.51 -13.16 1.95
C ALA A 82 10.42 -13.79 3.34
N PHE A 83 9.71 -13.14 4.27
CA PHE A 83 9.45 -13.70 5.59
C PHE A 83 8.39 -14.80 5.54
N MET A 84 7.24 -14.58 4.91
CA MET A 84 6.08 -15.48 4.98
C MET A 84 6.16 -16.70 4.06
N ALA A 85 6.72 -16.57 2.86
CA ALA A 85 6.70 -17.61 1.84
C ALA A 85 7.33 -18.94 2.32
N PRO A 86 8.47 -18.95 3.05
CA PRO A 86 9.01 -20.18 3.64
C PRO A 86 8.04 -20.90 4.58
N TRP A 87 7.30 -20.16 5.40
CA TRP A 87 6.30 -20.73 6.32
C TRP A 87 5.08 -21.29 5.59
N LEU A 88 4.78 -20.76 4.40
CA LEU A 88 3.71 -21.27 3.54
C LEU A 88 4.15 -22.46 2.69
N GLY A 89 5.45 -22.78 2.66
CA GLY A 89 6.03 -23.79 1.77
C GLY A 89 6.05 -23.33 0.31
N LEU A 90 6.15 -22.02 0.06
CA LEU A 90 6.15 -21.41 -1.26
C LEU A 90 7.51 -20.73 -1.54
N PRO A 91 8.01 -20.77 -2.78
CA PRO A 91 9.12 -19.91 -3.16
C PRO A 91 8.65 -18.45 -3.26
N PRO A 92 9.42 -17.46 -2.76
CA PRO A 92 9.13 -16.06 -3.00
C PRO A 92 9.03 -15.72 -4.49
N SER A 93 8.05 -14.90 -4.87
CA SER A 93 7.73 -14.55 -6.26
C SER A 93 8.89 -13.88 -7.01
N PHE A 94 9.70 -13.08 -6.32
CA PHE A 94 10.86 -12.41 -6.91
C PHE A 94 11.99 -13.38 -7.30
N LEU A 95 11.97 -14.64 -6.82
CA LEU A 95 12.91 -15.68 -7.25
C LEU A 95 12.42 -16.43 -8.49
N THR A 96 11.11 -16.45 -8.74
CA THR A 96 10.51 -17.15 -9.88
C THR A 96 10.21 -16.21 -11.05
N SER A 97 10.07 -14.91 -10.80
CA SER A 97 9.82 -13.89 -11.81
C SER A 97 10.61 -12.61 -11.53
N SER A 98 11.38 -12.17 -12.53
CA SER A 98 12.13 -10.92 -12.47
C SER A 98 11.31 -9.70 -12.90
N THR A 99 10.07 -9.88 -13.37
CA THR A 99 9.24 -8.81 -13.94
C THR A 99 9.03 -7.66 -12.97
N PHE A 100 8.47 -7.93 -11.78
CA PHE A 100 8.21 -6.89 -10.79
C PHE A 100 9.49 -6.36 -10.12
N PRO A 101 10.51 -7.19 -9.78
CA PRO A 101 11.78 -6.67 -9.30
C PRO A 101 12.42 -5.68 -10.28
N LEU A 102 12.40 -5.98 -11.58
CA LEU A 102 12.91 -5.06 -12.60
C LEU A 102 12.04 -3.81 -12.73
N LEU A 103 10.71 -3.92 -12.61
CA LEU A 103 9.81 -2.78 -12.61
C LEU A 103 10.11 -1.80 -11.46
N PHE A 104 10.26 -2.32 -10.23
CA PHE A 104 10.60 -1.49 -9.07
C PHE A 104 12.02 -0.91 -9.17
N ALA A 105 12.98 -1.67 -9.70
CA ALA A 105 14.33 -1.16 -9.95
C ALA A 105 14.36 -0.06 -11.01
N ALA A 106 13.61 -0.22 -12.10
CA ALA A 106 13.48 0.79 -13.15
C ALA A 106 12.77 2.05 -12.62
N ALA A 107 11.67 1.89 -11.88
CA ALA A 107 10.98 3.01 -11.23
C ALA A 107 11.90 3.77 -10.27
N HIS A 108 12.70 3.05 -9.48
CA HIS A 108 13.72 3.65 -8.62
C HIS A 108 14.79 4.41 -9.42
N GLY A 109 15.29 3.82 -10.51
CA GLY A 109 16.22 4.46 -11.43
C GLY A 109 15.67 5.77 -11.98
N VAL A 110 14.44 5.77 -12.48
CA VAL A 110 13.74 6.97 -12.98
C VAL A 110 13.62 8.02 -11.88
N VAL A 111 13.16 7.63 -10.68
CA VAL A 111 13.04 8.55 -9.56
C VAL A 111 14.41 9.12 -9.18
N HIS A 112 15.48 8.34 -9.21
CA HIS A 112 16.84 8.77 -8.87
C HIS A 112 17.42 9.78 -9.87
N LEU A 113 17.00 9.75 -11.14
CA LEU A 113 17.45 10.71 -12.15
C LEU A 113 16.94 12.15 -11.89
N PHE A 114 15.87 12.33 -11.11
CA PHE A 114 15.43 13.68 -10.75
C PHE A 114 16.45 14.36 -9.83
N PRO A 115 16.79 15.64 -10.06
CA PRO A 115 17.73 16.36 -9.19
C PRO A 115 17.17 16.59 -7.78
N ALA A 116 15.86 16.82 -7.67
CA ALA A 116 15.14 16.97 -6.42
C ALA A 116 13.75 16.36 -6.55
N VAL A 117 13.24 15.81 -5.45
CA VAL A 117 11.83 15.41 -5.36
C VAL A 117 11.03 16.45 -4.59
N PRO A 118 9.75 16.66 -4.94
CA PRO A 118 8.89 17.55 -4.18
C PRO A 118 8.77 17.06 -2.73
N SER A 119 8.74 17.99 -1.78
CA SER A 119 8.51 17.67 -0.36
C SER A 119 7.11 17.10 -0.14
N LEU A 120 6.95 16.26 0.88
CA LEU A 120 5.63 15.78 1.30
C LEU A 120 4.70 16.97 1.55
N SER A 121 3.53 16.95 0.92
CA SER A 121 2.53 18.00 1.04
C SER A 121 1.15 17.42 0.78
N LEU A 122 0.11 18.04 1.33
CA LEU A 122 -1.25 17.53 1.19
C LEU A 122 -1.68 17.36 -0.28
N GLU A 123 -1.29 18.29 -1.14
CA GLU A 123 -1.63 18.30 -2.58
C GLU A 123 -1.06 17.09 -3.32
N LEU A 124 0.11 16.60 -2.89
CA LEU A 124 0.76 15.42 -3.45
C LEU A 124 0.30 14.14 -2.76
N GLU A 125 0.18 14.15 -1.44
CA GLU A 125 -0.11 12.96 -0.63
C GLU A 125 -1.55 12.48 -0.80
N LEU A 126 -2.51 13.38 -1.02
CA LEU A 126 -3.91 13.00 -1.21
C LEU A 126 -4.13 12.13 -2.47
N PRO A 127 -3.70 12.52 -3.68
CA PRO A 127 -3.84 11.65 -4.86
C PRO A 127 -2.98 10.37 -4.75
N LEU A 128 -1.79 10.45 -4.14
CA LEU A 128 -0.96 9.26 -3.90
C LEU A 128 -1.61 8.28 -2.91
N ALA A 129 -2.37 8.78 -1.93
CA ALA A 129 -3.12 7.94 -0.99
C ALA A 129 -4.29 7.19 -1.68
N LEU A 130 -4.96 7.82 -2.65
CA LEU A 130 -5.94 7.13 -3.49
C LEU A 130 -5.28 6.01 -4.30
N LEU A 131 -4.15 6.31 -4.94
CA LEU A 131 -3.38 5.32 -5.69
C LEU A 131 -2.87 4.16 -4.81
N ASP A 132 -2.48 4.45 -3.57
CA ASP A 132 -2.15 3.43 -2.55
C ASP A 132 -3.30 2.48 -2.32
N GLY A 133 -4.51 3.02 -2.13
CA GLY A 133 -5.68 2.21 -1.83
C GLY A 133 -5.96 1.24 -2.98
N MET A 134 -5.89 1.73 -4.21
CA MET A 134 -6.11 0.92 -5.42
C MET A 134 -5.05 -0.18 -5.60
N THR A 135 -3.77 0.16 -5.48
CA THR A 135 -2.65 -0.79 -5.65
C THR A 135 -2.61 -1.81 -4.52
N ARG A 136 -2.78 -1.38 -3.26
CA ARG A 136 -2.77 -2.26 -2.09
C ARG A 136 -3.96 -3.22 -2.07
N THR A 137 -5.06 -2.89 -2.77
CA THR A 137 -6.18 -3.82 -2.90
C THR A 137 -5.80 -5.10 -3.62
N LEU A 138 -4.98 -5.05 -4.67
CA LEU A 138 -4.53 -6.26 -5.37
C LEU A 138 -3.74 -7.17 -4.44
N LEU A 139 -2.83 -6.58 -3.66
CA LEU A 139 -2.06 -7.29 -2.66
C LEU A 139 -2.97 -8.03 -1.68
N LEU A 140 -3.99 -7.34 -1.15
CA LEU A 140 -4.86 -7.87 -0.08
C LEU A 140 -5.99 -8.78 -0.58
N THR A 141 -6.41 -8.67 -1.83
CA THR A 141 -7.54 -9.44 -2.39
C THR A 141 -7.11 -10.56 -3.33
N GLU A 142 -5.89 -10.52 -3.85
CA GLU A 142 -5.41 -11.50 -4.82
C GLU A 142 -4.14 -12.19 -4.34
N LEU A 143 -3.07 -11.44 -4.08
CA LEU A 143 -1.77 -12.02 -3.74
C LEU A 143 -1.81 -12.73 -2.38
N VAL A 144 -2.28 -12.04 -1.34
CA VAL A 144 -2.35 -12.60 0.01
C VAL A 144 -3.26 -13.83 0.05
N PRO A 145 -4.53 -13.78 -0.39
CA PRO A 145 -5.38 -14.96 -0.33
C PRO A 145 -4.87 -16.08 -1.24
N GLY A 146 -4.31 -15.75 -2.41
CA GLY A 146 -3.69 -16.70 -3.32
C GLY A 146 -2.51 -17.45 -2.69
N ALA A 147 -1.61 -16.74 -2.01
CA ALA A 147 -0.48 -17.34 -1.29
C ALA A 147 -0.96 -18.25 -0.15
N MET A 148 -1.92 -17.79 0.65
CA MET A 148 -2.48 -18.57 1.76
C MET A 148 -3.17 -19.85 1.28
N LEU A 149 -3.96 -19.75 0.21
CA LEU A 149 -4.65 -20.90 -0.40
C LEU A 149 -3.70 -21.83 -1.16
N SER A 150 -2.51 -21.37 -1.52
CA SER A 150 -1.49 -22.21 -2.18
C SER A 150 -0.59 -22.94 -1.17
N SER A 151 -0.70 -22.66 0.13
CA SER A 151 0.16 -23.27 1.15
C SER A 151 0.13 -24.80 1.11
N SER A 152 1.28 -25.45 1.33
CA SER A 152 1.37 -26.91 1.43
C SER A 152 0.58 -27.47 2.62
N HIS A 153 0.33 -26.67 3.65
CA HIS A 153 -0.35 -27.07 4.87
C HIS A 153 -1.86 -26.82 4.82
N GLY A 154 -2.67 -27.88 4.85
CA GLY A 154 -4.14 -27.78 4.85
C GLY A 154 -4.72 -27.00 6.02
N SER A 155 -4.08 -27.05 7.20
CA SER A 155 -4.49 -26.28 8.38
C SER A 155 -4.34 -24.77 8.19
N VAL A 156 -3.30 -24.33 7.47
CA VAL A 156 -3.07 -22.91 7.16
C VAL A 156 -4.07 -22.43 6.12
N LYS A 157 -4.30 -23.23 5.06
CA LYS A 157 -5.29 -22.95 4.00
C LYS A 157 -6.69 -22.68 4.54
N GLN A 158 -7.10 -23.35 5.60
CA GLN A 158 -8.44 -23.24 6.20
C GLN A 158 -8.52 -22.27 7.38
N SER A 159 -7.39 -21.70 7.82
CA SER A 159 -7.35 -20.86 9.03
C SER A 159 -7.72 -19.41 8.72
N PRO A 160 -8.86 -18.90 9.25
CA PRO A 160 -9.22 -17.49 9.08
C PRO A 160 -8.23 -16.57 9.81
N PHE A 161 -7.71 -17.01 10.97
CA PHE A 161 -6.66 -16.30 11.68
C PHE A 161 -5.36 -16.29 10.89
N GLY A 162 -5.00 -17.42 10.27
CA GLY A 162 -3.84 -17.50 9.38
C GLY A 162 -3.94 -16.53 8.21
N LEU A 163 -5.12 -16.39 7.60
CA LEU A 163 -5.37 -15.42 6.53
C LEU A 163 -5.18 -13.97 7.01
N CYS A 164 -5.78 -13.61 8.14
CA CYS A 164 -5.65 -12.26 8.71
C CYS A 164 -4.19 -11.96 9.11
N LEU A 165 -3.53 -12.86 9.83
CA LEU A 165 -2.13 -12.70 10.22
C LEU A 165 -1.20 -12.67 9.01
N GLY A 166 -1.41 -13.56 8.05
CA GLY A 166 -0.68 -13.59 6.79
C GLY A 166 -0.83 -12.29 6.01
N SER A 167 -2.03 -11.72 5.95
CA SER A 167 -2.26 -10.42 5.31
C SER A 167 -1.50 -9.28 6.01
N LEU A 168 -1.48 -9.28 7.35
CA LEU A 168 -0.78 -8.29 8.13
C LEU A 168 0.73 -8.36 7.86
N LEU A 169 1.30 -9.56 7.87
CA LEU A 169 2.73 -9.79 7.68
C LEU A 169 3.17 -9.58 6.22
N LEU A 170 2.41 -10.08 5.24
CA LEU A 170 2.72 -9.89 3.83
C LEU A 170 2.63 -8.41 3.42
N ALA A 171 1.62 -7.68 3.90
CA ALA A 171 1.41 -6.29 3.50
C ALA A 171 2.28 -5.28 4.25
N ASN A 172 2.67 -5.56 5.50
CA ASN A 172 3.42 -4.61 6.33
C ASN A 172 4.85 -5.05 6.65
N GLY A 173 5.21 -6.31 6.38
CA GLY A 173 6.50 -6.89 6.77
C GLY A 173 7.70 -6.12 6.23
N GLY A 174 7.61 -5.57 5.02
CA GLY A 174 8.67 -4.73 4.47
C GLY A 174 8.96 -3.49 5.32
N PHE A 175 7.93 -2.74 5.70
CA PHE A 175 8.10 -1.57 6.58
C PHE A 175 8.55 -1.96 7.99
N PHE A 176 8.09 -3.10 8.53
CA PHE A 176 8.61 -3.61 9.80
C PHE A 176 10.12 -3.82 9.75
N PHE A 177 10.64 -4.46 8.71
CA PHE A 177 12.09 -4.66 8.57
C PHE A 177 12.84 -3.35 8.34
N VAL A 178 12.30 -2.45 7.49
CA VAL A 178 12.90 -1.13 7.28
C VAL A 178 13.00 -0.34 8.59
N ASN A 179 11.97 -0.36 9.42
CA ASN A 179 11.95 0.32 10.71
C ASN A 179 12.85 -0.39 11.73
N LEU A 180 12.80 -1.73 11.81
CA LEU A 180 13.61 -2.54 12.71
C LEU A 180 15.11 -2.34 12.48
N PHE A 181 15.54 -2.26 11.22
CA PHE A 181 16.95 -2.05 10.85
C PHE A 181 17.29 -0.57 10.60
N SER A 182 16.36 0.35 10.89
CA SER A 182 16.50 1.79 10.65
C SER A 182 17.05 2.12 9.26
N MET A 183 16.57 1.42 8.23
CA MET A 183 17.21 1.46 6.90
C MET A 183 17.14 2.84 6.22
N LEU A 184 16.17 3.66 6.64
CA LEU A 184 15.99 5.04 6.17
C LEU A 184 16.77 6.07 7.01
N SER A 185 17.51 5.63 8.04
CA SER A 185 18.32 6.53 8.87
C SER A 185 19.47 7.13 8.06
N PRO A 186 19.72 8.44 8.18
CA PRO A 186 20.86 9.09 7.52
C PRO A 186 22.21 8.72 8.16
N HIS A 187 22.23 7.93 9.23
CA HIS A 187 23.45 7.53 9.96
C HIS A 187 23.83 6.05 9.76
N GLY A 188 23.24 5.37 8.79
CA GLY A 188 23.45 3.94 8.54
C GLY A 188 22.42 3.05 9.21
N PHE A 189 22.59 1.73 9.03
CA PHE A 189 21.69 0.73 9.58
C PHE A 189 21.95 0.53 11.07
N SER A 190 20.86 0.50 11.85
CA SER A 190 20.90 0.28 13.28
C SER A 190 19.64 -0.43 13.72
N LEU A 191 19.76 -1.33 14.69
CA LEU A 191 18.59 -1.96 15.28
C LEU A 191 17.79 -0.91 16.06
N ALA A 192 16.50 -0.78 15.78
CA ALA A 192 15.58 0.09 16.49
C ALA A 192 14.24 -0.60 16.72
N THR A 193 13.51 -0.14 17.73
CA THR A 193 12.14 -0.60 17.93
C THR A 193 11.27 -0.05 16.80
N PRO A 194 10.65 -0.91 15.98
CA PRO A 194 9.83 -0.47 14.85
C PRO A 194 8.65 0.36 15.37
N ALA A 195 8.24 1.37 14.60
CA ALA A 195 7.23 2.36 15.02
C ALA A 195 5.91 1.70 15.45
N GLU A 196 5.59 0.55 14.88
CA GLU A 196 4.37 -0.20 15.13
C GLU A 196 4.38 -0.92 16.49
N LEU A 197 5.57 -1.19 17.05
CA LEU A 197 5.73 -1.73 18.40
C LEU A 197 5.95 -0.66 19.48
N GLN A 198 6.10 0.61 19.07
CA GLN A 198 6.17 1.72 20.01
C GLN A 198 4.79 2.04 20.59
N THR A 199 4.75 2.90 21.61
CA THR A 199 3.50 3.28 22.29
C THR A 199 2.47 3.81 21.28
N PHE A 200 1.29 3.16 21.25
CA PHE A 200 0.21 3.41 20.28
C PHE A 200 0.53 3.12 18.80
N GLY A 201 1.72 2.61 18.45
CA GLY A 201 2.09 2.24 17.08
C GLY A 201 1.15 1.20 16.47
N TRP A 202 0.69 0.26 17.29
CA TRP A 202 -0.28 -0.76 16.90
C TRP A 202 -1.64 -0.18 16.54
N THR A 203 -1.95 1.08 16.88
CA THR A 203 -3.23 1.72 16.52
C THR A 203 -3.22 2.32 15.11
N THR A 204 -2.09 2.23 14.40
CA THR A 204 -1.96 2.73 13.04
C THR A 204 -2.94 2.06 12.09
N LEU A 205 -3.62 2.88 11.29
CA LEU A 205 -4.61 2.38 10.31
C LEU A 205 -3.95 1.43 9.31
N ASP A 206 -2.73 1.72 8.88
CA ASP A 206 -1.99 0.93 7.89
C ASP A 206 -1.81 -0.53 8.31
N LEU A 207 -1.63 -0.78 9.61
CA LEU A 207 -1.46 -2.12 10.18
C LEU A 207 -2.75 -2.95 10.08
N TRP A 208 -3.89 -2.35 10.44
CA TRP A 208 -5.17 -3.05 10.54
C TRP A 208 -5.94 -3.13 9.23
N VAL A 209 -5.65 -2.23 8.30
CA VAL A 209 -6.36 -2.20 7.02
C VAL A 209 -6.14 -3.48 6.22
N ALA A 210 -4.95 -4.08 6.33
CA ALA A 210 -4.62 -5.34 5.68
C ALA A 210 -5.53 -6.51 6.11
N PRO A 211 -5.60 -6.90 7.40
CA PRO A 211 -6.49 -7.96 7.85
C PRO A 211 -7.97 -7.63 7.69
N ILE A 212 -8.38 -6.37 7.91
CA ILE A 212 -9.79 -5.98 7.76
C ILE A 212 -10.24 -6.11 6.30
N THR A 213 -9.48 -5.59 5.34
CA THR A 213 -9.84 -5.69 3.92
C THR A 213 -9.77 -7.12 3.42
N THR A 214 -8.76 -7.90 3.84
CA THR A 214 -8.64 -9.31 3.45
C THR A 214 -9.81 -10.13 4.01
N ALA A 215 -10.17 -9.94 5.28
CA ALA A 215 -11.32 -10.59 5.91
C ALA A 215 -12.64 -10.19 5.23
N PHE A 216 -12.82 -8.91 4.93
CA PHE A 216 -13.98 -8.43 4.18
C PHE A 216 -14.05 -9.08 2.80
N PHE A 217 -12.95 -9.11 2.04
CA PHE A 217 -12.92 -9.76 0.74
C PHE A 217 -13.24 -11.25 0.84
N ALA A 218 -12.64 -11.96 1.80
CA ALA A 218 -12.86 -13.39 2.02
C ALA A 218 -14.31 -13.71 2.42
N LEU A 219 -14.93 -12.86 3.25
CA LEU A 219 -16.34 -12.99 3.66
C LEU A 219 -17.29 -13.06 2.46
N TYR A 220 -17.01 -12.33 1.39
CA TYR A 220 -17.89 -12.31 0.20
C TYR A 220 -17.43 -13.23 -0.93
N THR A 221 -16.14 -13.55 -1.03
CA THR A 221 -15.60 -14.25 -2.22
C THR A 221 -15.11 -15.66 -1.93
N GLN A 222 -14.80 -16.00 -0.68
CA GLN A 222 -14.22 -17.29 -0.30
C GLN A 222 -15.10 -18.21 0.56
N PRO A 223 -16.45 -18.21 0.46
CA PRO A 223 -17.26 -19.10 1.27
C PRO A 223 -16.96 -20.59 1.01
N ALA A 224 -16.47 -20.93 -0.19
CA ALA A 224 -16.11 -22.29 -0.57
C ALA A 224 -14.71 -22.73 -0.10
N SER A 225 -13.77 -21.81 0.05
CA SER A 225 -12.36 -22.15 0.35
C SER A 225 -12.07 -22.24 1.85
N GLN A 226 -12.85 -21.53 2.68
CA GLN A 226 -12.73 -21.59 4.14
C GLN A 226 -14.14 -21.63 4.79
N PRO A 227 -14.50 -22.70 5.52
CA PRO A 227 -15.83 -22.85 6.13
C PRO A 227 -16.21 -21.74 7.11
N PHE A 228 -15.23 -21.11 7.76
CA PHE A 228 -15.48 -20.02 8.70
C PHE A 228 -16.16 -18.82 8.03
N TRP A 229 -15.66 -18.38 6.86
CA TRP A 229 -16.20 -17.22 6.17
C TRP A 229 -17.59 -17.48 5.59
N SER A 230 -17.88 -18.71 5.14
CA SER A 230 -19.25 -19.05 4.70
C SER A 230 -20.26 -19.03 5.82
N GLN A 231 -19.91 -19.58 6.98
CA GLN A 231 -20.78 -19.52 8.16
C GLN A 231 -21.01 -18.09 8.60
N LEU A 232 -19.94 -17.28 8.70
CA LEU A 232 -20.05 -15.87 9.06
C LEU A 232 -20.89 -15.09 8.05
N HIS A 233 -20.70 -15.32 6.75
CA HIS A 233 -21.52 -14.72 5.70
C HIS A 233 -22.99 -15.10 5.84
N TYR A 234 -23.29 -16.38 6.09
CA TYR A 234 -24.64 -16.86 6.30
C TYR A 234 -25.33 -16.14 7.48
N TYR A 235 -24.64 -16.01 8.62
CA TYR A 235 -25.18 -15.30 9.79
C TYR A 235 -25.34 -13.79 9.57
N LEU A 236 -24.46 -13.15 8.81
CA LEU A 236 -24.53 -11.72 8.53
C LEU A 236 -25.51 -11.37 7.39
N SER A 237 -25.79 -12.32 6.51
CA SER A 237 -26.63 -12.10 5.32
C SER A 237 -28.01 -11.51 5.60
N PRO A 238 -28.75 -11.87 6.68
CA PRO A 238 -30.06 -11.26 6.94
C PRO A 238 -29.93 -9.77 7.26
N TYR A 239 -28.93 -9.40 8.06
CA TYR A 239 -28.65 -8.01 8.45
C TYR A 239 -28.09 -7.16 7.31
N LEU A 240 -27.30 -7.77 6.42
CA LEU A 240 -26.80 -7.09 5.23
C LEU A 240 -27.91 -6.89 4.18
N SER A 241 -28.82 -7.86 4.08
CA SER A 241 -29.94 -7.80 3.14
C SER A 241 -31.00 -6.78 3.50
N SER A 242 -31.09 -6.35 4.76
CA SER A 242 -31.97 -5.25 5.18
C SER A 242 -31.37 -3.86 4.90
N LEU A 243 -30.06 -3.79 4.65
CA LEU A 243 -29.36 -2.53 4.35
C LEU A 243 -29.37 -2.21 2.84
N ASP A 244 -29.47 -3.22 1.96
CA ASP A 244 -29.56 -3.00 0.52
C ASP A 244 -30.07 -4.26 -0.23
N GLU A 245 -31.19 -4.15 -0.94
CA GLU A 245 -31.70 -5.22 -1.82
C GLU A 245 -30.75 -5.49 -3.00
N THR A 246 -29.90 -4.53 -3.38
CA THR A 246 -28.92 -4.69 -4.47
C THR A 246 -27.68 -5.48 -4.07
N LEU A 247 -27.42 -5.61 -2.76
CA LEU A 247 -26.35 -6.45 -2.21
C LEU A 247 -26.78 -7.90 -2.03
N ARG A 248 -28.05 -8.26 -2.25
CA ARG A 248 -28.47 -9.66 -2.42
C ARG A 248 -27.89 -10.16 -3.74
N PRO A 249 -26.80 -10.94 -3.74
CA PRO A 249 -26.33 -11.51 -4.98
C PRO A 249 -27.30 -12.66 -5.27
N LYS A 250 -28.17 -12.51 -6.27
CA LYS A 250 -28.81 -13.66 -6.92
C LYS A 250 -27.71 -14.39 -7.70
N GLY A 251 -26.82 -15.11 -7.02
CA GLY A 251 -25.69 -15.83 -7.61
C GLY A 251 -24.40 -15.75 -6.78
N VAL A 252 -23.32 -16.38 -7.27
CA VAL A 252 -21.98 -16.25 -6.69
C VAL A 252 -21.53 -14.78 -6.79
N PRO A 253 -21.10 -14.13 -5.69
CA PRO A 253 -20.66 -12.74 -5.72
C PRO A 253 -19.55 -12.52 -6.76
N ASN A 254 -19.69 -11.49 -7.61
CA ASN A 254 -18.67 -11.14 -8.58
C ASN A 254 -17.42 -10.62 -7.84
N CYS A 255 -16.34 -11.41 -7.86
CA CYS A 255 -15.09 -11.08 -7.17
C CYS A 255 -14.54 -9.70 -7.56
N GLU A 256 -14.73 -9.28 -8.82
CA GLU A 256 -14.33 -7.95 -9.30
C GLU A 256 -15.07 -6.83 -8.60
N MET A 257 -16.37 -7.02 -8.32
CA MET A 257 -17.18 -6.00 -7.66
C MET A 257 -16.76 -5.81 -6.20
N ILE A 258 -16.51 -6.92 -5.49
CA ILE A 258 -16.03 -6.87 -4.10
C ILE A 258 -14.62 -6.28 -4.04
N ARG A 259 -13.76 -6.62 -5.00
CA ARG A 259 -12.43 -6.02 -5.12
C ARG A 259 -12.50 -4.51 -5.34
N ALA A 260 -13.33 -4.05 -6.28
CA ALA A 260 -13.52 -2.62 -6.52
C ALA A 260 -14.08 -1.89 -5.27
N ALA A 261 -14.98 -2.53 -4.52
CA ALA A 261 -15.46 -2.00 -3.24
C ALA A 261 -14.34 -1.89 -2.20
N CYS A 262 -13.45 -2.89 -2.11
CA CYS A 262 -12.25 -2.84 -1.27
C CYS A 262 -11.33 -1.69 -1.69
N ALA A 263 -11.08 -1.53 -2.99
CA ALA A 263 -10.27 -0.46 -3.54
C ALA A 263 -10.82 0.92 -3.20
N PHE A 264 -12.13 1.11 -3.34
CA PHE A 264 -12.77 2.34 -2.95
C PHE A 264 -12.64 2.61 -1.44
N GLY A 265 -12.97 1.62 -0.59
CA GLY A 265 -12.88 1.75 0.87
C GLY A 265 -11.47 2.08 1.35
N LEU A 266 -10.45 1.39 0.80
CA LEU A 266 -9.04 1.65 1.10
C LEU A 266 -8.59 3.04 0.66
N SER A 267 -8.98 3.45 -0.55
CA SER A 267 -8.66 4.77 -1.09
C SER A 267 -9.23 5.88 -0.21
N VAL A 268 -10.46 5.73 0.27
CA VAL A 268 -11.10 6.65 1.22
C VAL A 268 -10.35 6.65 2.56
N ALA A 269 -10.07 5.48 3.13
CA ALA A 269 -9.38 5.36 4.41
C ALA A 269 -8.00 6.03 4.39
N PHE A 270 -7.21 5.80 3.34
CA PHE A 270 -5.91 6.44 3.17
C PHE A 270 -5.99 7.92 2.87
N SER A 271 -7.00 8.37 2.13
CA SER A 271 -7.23 9.80 1.91
C SER A 271 -7.57 10.52 3.22
N ILE A 272 -8.41 9.92 4.07
CA ILE A 272 -8.72 10.47 5.41
C ILE A 272 -7.45 10.55 6.25
N ARG A 273 -6.59 9.52 6.21
CA ARG A 273 -5.29 9.52 6.89
C ARG A 273 -4.38 10.64 6.37
N ALA A 274 -4.24 10.78 5.05
CA ALA A 274 -3.44 11.85 4.43
C ALA A 274 -3.97 13.24 4.83
N MET A 275 -5.29 13.45 4.79
CA MET A 275 -5.91 14.68 5.27
C MET A 275 -5.58 14.95 6.73
N LYS A 276 -5.72 13.97 7.63
CA LYS A 276 -5.40 14.15 9.05
C LYS A 276 -3.93 14.53 9.29
N ASN A 277 -3.01 13.92 8.55
CA ASN A 277 -1.58 14.13 8.73
C ASN A 277 -1.10 15.48 8.18
N PHE A 278 -1.59 15.91 7.01
CA PHE A 278 -1.04 17.07 6.30
C PHE A 278 -1.94 18.33 6.34
N TYR A 279 -3.20 18.21 6.75
CA TYR A 279 -4.11 19.37 6.84
C TYR A 279 -3.66 20.45 7.84
N PRO A 280 -3.10 20.14 9.03
CA PRO A 280 -2.66 21.18 9.96
C PRO A 280 -1.59 22.09 9.36
N GLU A 281 -0.58 21.52 8.71
CA GLU A 281 0.50 22.26 8.06
C GLU A 281 -0.03 23.09 6.87
N TYR A 282 -0.89 22.48 6.03
CA TYR A 282 -1.54 23.17 4.92
C TYR A 282 -2.36 24.39 5.39
N SER A 283 -3.15 24.22 6.46
CA SER A 283 -3.96 25.30 7.06
C SER A 283 -3.09 26.43 7.60
N GLN A 284 -1.97 26.12 8.25
CA GLN A 284 -1.03 27.13 8.72
C GLN A 284 -0.39 27.92 7.57
N ARG A 285 0.10 27.23 6.52
CA ARG A 285 0.70 27.86 5.34
C ARG A 285 -0.25 28.84 4.66
N ASN A 286 -1.52 28.44 4.47
CA ASN A 286 -2.54 29.29 3.86
C ASN A 286 -2.87 30.53 4.70
N LYS A 287 -2.90 30.40 6.04
CA LYS A 287 -3.10 31.55 6.94
C LYS A 287 -1.96 32.56 6.82
N VAL A 288 -0.71 32.10 6.75
CA VAL A 288 0.47 32.96 6.59
C VAL A 288 0.42 33.69 5.24
N GLN A 289 0.19 32.97 4.14
CA GLN A 289 0.10 33.57 2.80
C GLN A 289 -1.01 34.62 2.71
N THR A 290 -2.16 34.36 3.34
CA THR A 290 -3.28 35.32 3.38
C THR A 290 -2.90 36.59 4.15
N LYS A 291 -2.16 36.47 5.26
CA LYS A 291 -1.66 37.63 6.02
C LYS A 291 -0.66 38.45 5.21
N THR A 292 0.31 37.79 4.54
CA THR A 292 1.31 38.47 3.71
C THR A 292 0.66 39.24 2.56
N ARG A 293 -0.28 38.62 1.84
CA ARG A 293 -1.02 39.29 0.75
C ARG A 293 -1.79 40.52 1.23
N LYS A 294 -2.43 40.44 2.41
CA LYS A 294 -3.11 41.60 3.02
C LYS A 294 -2.14 42.72 3.41
N ALA A 295 -0.95 42.38 3.90
CA ALA A 295 0.08 43.36 4.25
C ALA A 295 0.65 44.07 3.00
N GLU A 296 0.88 43.33 1.92
CA GLU A 296 1.33 43.91 0.64
C GLU A 296 0.27 44.80 -0.01
N GLY A 297 -1.01 44.43 0.08
CA GLY A 297 -2.11 45.26 -0.40
C GLY A 297 -2.21 46.61 0.34
N LYS A 298 -1.98 46.62 1.65
CA LYS A 298 -1.97 47.86 2.45
C LYS A 298 -0.78 48.79 2.18
N ARG A 299 0.35 48.26 1.68
CA ARG A 299 1.53 49.07 1.34
C ARG A 299 1.43 49.79 -0.01
N LYS A 300 0.48 49.39 -0.86
CA LYS A 300 0.26 49.95 -2.20
C LYS A 300 -0.85 51.01 -2.23
N GLN A 301 -1.50 51.27 -1.09
CA GLN A 301 -2.47 52.36 -0.89
C GLN A 301 -1.79 53.48 -0.11
#